data_AF-A0AAV1SC28-F1
#
_entry.id   AF-A0AAV1SC28-F1
#
_cell.length_a   1.000
_cell.length_b   1.000
_cell.length_c   1.000
_cell.angle_alpha   90.00
_cell.angle_beta   90.00
_cell.angle_gamma   90.00
#
_symmetry.space_group_name_H-M   'P 1'
#
loop_
_entity.id
_entity.type
_entity.pdbx_description
1 polymer ?
#
loop_
_entity_poly.entity_id
_entity_poly.type
_entity_poly.pdbx_seq_one_letter_code
_entity_poly.pdbx_strand_id
1 'polypeptide(L)'
;MVTWPVSAEQFYNENLVTQILFVGARVPVQKRAAVVGDSVKKEATEKAVTRIMEGKEAEEMRSWARKLGEMATRAVEEAAKRIAFFNRNMESSKAFTALMSMEVKIPQSMPHGHLHK
;
A
#
# COMPACT_ATOMS: atom_id res chain seq x y z
N MET A 1 -5.67 -17.03 5.23
CA MET A 1 -5.63 -17.26 3.76
C MET A 1 -5.20 -18.69 3.49
N VAL A 2 -5.77 -19.36 2.49
CA VAL A 2 -5.21 -20.61 1.95
C VAL A 2 -4.31 -20.24 0.77
N THR A 3 -3.05 -20.66 0.81
CA THR A 3 -2.04 -20.35 -0.21
C THR A 3 -1.92 -21.49 -1.21
N TRP A 4 -2.00 -21.14 -2.50
CA TRP A 4 -1.88 -22.05 -3.64
C TRP A 4 -0.95 -21.41 -4.68
N PRO A 5 0.37 -21.41 -4.44
CA PRO A 5 1.32 -20.76 -5.34
C PRO A 5 1.47 -21.55 -6.63
N VAL A 6 1.29 -20.88 -7.78
CA VAL A 6 1.43 -21.48 -9.11
C VAL A 6 2.76 -21.08 -9.75
N SER A 7 3.16 -19.81 -9.65
CA SER A 7 4.43 -19.34 -10.24
C SER A 7 4.95 -18.05 -9.58
N ALA A 8 6.13 -17.61 -10.02
CA ALA A 8 6.75 -16.33 -9.70
C ALA A 8 6.91 -16.05 -8.19
N GLU A 9 6.55 -14.84 -7.74
CA GLU A 9 6.74 -14.36 -6.37
C GLU A 9 5.79 -15.01 -5.36
N GLN A 10 4.78 -15.75 -5.82
CA GLN A 10 3.78 -16.37 -4.95
C GLN A 10 4.39 -17.37 -3.95
N PHE A 11 5.54 -17.98 -4.27
CA PHE A 11 6.26 -18.84 -3.33
C PHE A 11 6.87 -18.05 -2.16
N TYR A 12 7.32 -16.82 -2.39
CA TYR A 12 7.78 -15.95 -1.31
C TYR A 12 6.60 -15.42 -0.50
N ASN A 13 5.49 -15.06 -1.17
CA ASN A 13 4.27 -14.62 -0.50
C ASN A 13 3.66 -15.73 0.36
N GLU A 14 3.76 -17.00 -0.05
CA GLU A 14 3.38 -18.15 0.77
C GLU A 14 4.18 -18.16 2.08
N ASN A 15 5.51 -18.04 2.03
CA ASN A 15 6.34 -18.00 3.23
C ASN A 15 6.01 -16.81 4.12
N LEU A 16 5.81 -15.62 3.54
CA LEU A 16 5.39 -14.43 4.29
C LEU A 16 4.10 -14.69 5.06
N VAL A 17 3.08 -15.24 4.40
CA VAL A 17 1.75 -15.43 4.99
C VAL A 17 1.73 -16.56 6.02
N THR A 18 2.46 -17.65 5.77
CA THR A 18 2.36 -18.89 6.55
C THR A 18 3.43 -19.00 7.65
N GLN A 19 4.65 -18.49 7.42
CA GLN A 19 5.80 -18.68 8.32
C GLN A 19 6.23 -17.40 9.04
N ILE A 20 5.90 -16.23 8.50
CA ILE A 20 6.30 -14.94 9.11
C ILE A 20 5.11 -14.31 9.82
N LEU A 21 3.99 -14.16 9.09
CA LEU A 21 2.78 -13.55 9.62
C LEU A 21 1.87 -14.54 10.34
N PHE A 22 2.01 -15.84 10.07
CA PHE A 22 1.19 -16.91 10.66
C PHE A 22 -0.32 -16.69 10.53
N VAL A 23 -0.78 -16.19 9.38
CA VAL A 23 -2.21 -15.88 9.10
C VAL A 23 -2.80 -16.74 7.98
N GLY A 24 -2.14 -17.85 7.64
CA GLY A 24 -2.62 -18.72 6.58
C GLY A 24 -2.07 -20.13 6.62
N ALA A 25 -2.66 -20.97 5.79
CA ALA A 25 -2.29 -22.36 5.59
C ALA A 25 -1.81 -22.57 4.16
N ARG A 26 -0.87 -23.50 4.02
CA ARG A 26 -0.31 -23.93 2.73
C ARG A 26 -1.04 -25.15 2.20
N VAL A 27 -1.35 -25.14 0.90
CA VAL A 27 -1.74 -26.34 0.16
C VAL A 27 -0.47 -26.99 -0.42
N PRO A 28 -0.11 -28.21 0.01
CA PRO A 28 1.07 -28.88 -0.53
C PRO A 28 0.84 -29.30 -1.99
N VAL A 29 1.55 -28.64 -2.92
CA VAL A 29 1.52 -28.94 -4.35
C VAL A 29 2.37 -30.18 -4.64
N GLN A 30 1.78 -31.22 -5.24
CA GLN A 30 2.46 -32.50 -5.50
C GLN A 30 3.17 -32.57 -6.86
N LYS A 31 2.61 -31.93 -7.90
CA LYS A 31 3.24 -31.82 -9.22
C LYS A 31 3.07 -30.40 -9.72
N ARG A 32 4.20 -29.76 -9.99
CA ARG A 32 4.27 -28.42 -10.55
C ARG A 32 4.39 -28.58 -12.07
N ALA A 33 3.33 -28.27 -12.81
CA ALA A 33 3.34 -28.45 -14.26
C ALA A 33 2.95 -27.14 -14.93
N ALA A 34 3.94 -26.51 -15.58
CA ALA A 34 3.79 -25.21 -16.24
C ALA A 34 2.76 -25.20 -17.41
N VAL A 35 2.26 -26.38 -17.82
CA VAL A 35 1.44 -26.57 -19.02
C VAL A 35 0.11 -27.28 -18.74
N VAL A 36 0.03 -28.07 -17.66
CA VAL A 36 -1.15 -28.88 -17.33
C VAL A 36 -1.38 -28.70 -15.83
N GLY A 37 -2.43 -27.99 -15.44
CA GLY A 37 -2.62 -27.41 -14.11
C GLY A 37 -2.15 -28.27 -12.92
N ASP A 38 -1.63 -27.59 -11.90
CA ASP A 38 -1.12 -28.20 -10.68
C ASP A 38 -2.15 -29.18 -10.06
N SER A 39 -1.76 -30.45 -9.96
CA SER A 39 -2.61 -31.47 -9.34
C SER A 39 -2.40 -31.48 -7.83
N VAL A 40 -3.45 -31.15 -7.08
CA VAL A 40 -3.50 -31.24 -5.62
C VAL A 40 -4.55 -32.28 -5.23
N LYS A 41 -4.21 -33.13 -4.26
CA LYS A 41 -5.16 -34.08 -3.66
C LYS A 41 -6.26 -33.35 -2.91
N LYS A 42 -7.51 -33.78 -3.09
CA LYS A 42 -8.68 -33.20 -2.40
C LYS A 42 -8.46 -33.13 -0.88
N GLU A 43 -7.88 -34.17 -0.30
CA GLU A 43 -7.64 -34.29 1.14
C GLU A 43 -6.64 -33.23 1.64
N ALA A 44 -5.69 -32.82 0.79
CA ALA A 44 -4.74 -31.76 1.14
C ALA A 44 -5.43 -30.39 1.18
N THR A 45 -6.34 -30.13 0.24
CA THR A 45 -7.15 -28.91 0.23
C THR A 45 -8.10 -28.87 1.42
N GLU A 46 -8.79 -29.98 1.71
CA GLU A 46 -9.71 -30.10 2.84
C GLU A 46 -9.00 -29.80 4.16
N LYS A 47 -7.84 -30.42 4.41
CA LYS A 47 -7.02 -30.14 5.60
C LYS A 47 -6.61 -28.66 5.72
N ALA A 48 -6.21 -28.04 4.62
CA ALA A 48 -5.82 -26.63 4.62
C ALA A 48 -7.00 -25.70 4.94
N VAL A 49 -8.19 -26.01 4.40
CA VAL A 49 -9.42 -25.27 4.68
C VAL A 49 -9.85 -25.46 6.13
N THR A 50 -9.92 -26.70 6.62
CA THR A 50 -10.30 -27.00 8.02
C THR A 50 -9.38 -26.27 9.00
N ARG A 51 -8.06 -26.27 8.75
CA ARG A 51 -7.08 -25.58 9.61
C ARG A 51 -7.31 -24.07 9.77
N ILE A 52 -7.81 -23.38 8.73
CA ILE A 52 -8.07 -21.93 8.81
C ILE A 52 -9.49 -21.59 9.27
N MET A 53 -10.39 -22.57 9.30
CA MET A 53 -11.79 -22.37 9.67
C MET A 53 -12.04 -22.78 11.12
N GLU A 54 -11.49 -23.91 11.55
CA GLU A 54 -11.86 -24.60 12.79
C GLU A 54 -10.70 -24.70 13.78
N GLY A 55 -11.04 -24.80 15.06
CA GLY A 55 -10.08 -24.99 16.14
C GLY A 55 -9.40 -23.71 16.63
N LYS A 56 -8.55 -23.87 17.63
CA LYS A 56 -7.86 -22.76 18.31
C LYS A 56 -6.90 -22.02 17.38
N GLU A 57 -6.19 -22.76 16.53
CA GLU A 57 -5.24 -22.19 15.57
C GLU A 57 -5.94 -21.24 14.58
N ALA A 58 -7.12 -21.62 14.07
CA ALA A 58 -7.90 -20.78 13.17
C ALA A 58 -8.32 -19.45 13.82
N GLU A 59 -8.69 -19.48 15.11
CA GLU A 59 -9.05 -18.28 15.85
C GLU A 59 -7.85 -17.36 16.08
N GLU A 60 -6.68 -17.93 16.41
CA GLU A 60 -5.43 -17.19 16.53
C GLU A 60 -5.04 -16.54 15.19
N MET A 61 -5.14 -17.27 14.08
CA MET A 61 -4.88 -16.73 12.74
C MET A 61 -5.82 -15.56 12.40
N ARG A 62 -7.12 -15.68 12.69
CA ARG A 62 -8.10 -14.59 12.44
C ARG A 62 -7.83 -13.37 13.31
N SER A 63 -7.48 -13.58 14.58
CA SER A 63 -7.11 -12.51 15.51
C SER A 63 -5.89 -11.74 15.02
N TRP A 64 -4.84 -12.44 14.59
CA TRP A 64 -3.64 -11.82 13.99
C TRP A 64 -3.94 -11.11 12.67
N ALA A 65 -4.72 -11.73 11.78
CA ALA A 65 -5.12 -11.10 10.53
C ALA A 65 -5.89 -9.79 10.76
N ARG A 66 -6.78 -9.74 11.76
CA ARG A 66 -7.48 -8.51 12.15
C ARG A 66 -6.52 -7.42 12.64
N LYS A 67 -5.58 -7.77 13.51
CA LYS A 67 -4.55 -6.82 13.99
C LYS A 67 -3.71 -6.24 12.85
N LEU A 68 -3.30 -7.08 11.90
CA LEU A 68 -2.58 -6.62 10.70
C LEU A 68 -3.45 -5.69 9.84
N GLY A 69 -4.74 -6.00 9.69
CA GLY A 69 -5.71 -5.12 9.01
C GLY A 69 -5.81 -3.74 9.67
N GLU A 70 -5.93 -3.69 10.99
CA GLU A 70 -5.96 -2.43 11.74
C GLU A 70 -4.65 -1.62 11.57
N MET A 71 -3.50 -2.30 11.58
CA MET A 71 -2.20 -1.65 11.33
C MET A 71 -2.13 -1.07 9.92
N ALA A 72 -2.61 -1.80 8.91
CA ALA A 72 -2.64 -1.34 7.53
C ALA A 72 -3.55 -0.11 7.37
N THR A 73 -4.74 -0.11 7.98
CA THR A 73 -5.64 1.04 7.96
C THR A 73 -4.98 2.28 8.57
N ARG A 74 -4.36 2.15 9.75
CA ARG A 74 -3.64 3.26 10.39
C ARG A 74 -2.51 3.80 9.51
N ALA A 75 -1.76 2.92 8.85
CA ALA A 75 -0.67 3.32 7.96
C ALA A 75 -1.18 4.13 6.75
N VAL A 76 -2.32 3.72 6.17
CA VAL A 76 -2.96 4.43 5.06
C VAL A 76 -3.49 5.80 5.50
N GLU A 77 -4.13 5.90 6.67
CA GLU A 77 -4.60 7.18 7.21
C GLU A 77 -3.44 8.16 7.43
N GLU A 78 -2.33 7.70 7.99
CA GLU A 78 -1.14 8.50 8.20
C GLU A 78 -0.51 8.94 6.86
N ALA A 79 -0.44 8.04 5.87
CA ALA A 79 0.01 8.39 4.53
C ALA A 79 -0.89 9.45 3.88
N ALA A 80 -2.22 9.35 4.04
CA ALA A 80 -3.16 10.34 3.53
C ALA A 80 -2.96 11.72 4.17
N LYS A 81 -2.72 11.78 5.49
CA LYS A 81 -2.39 13.03 6.19
C LYS A 81 -1.11 13.66 5.65
N ARG A 82 -0.06 12.86 5.42
CA ARG A 82 1.21 13.32 4.86
C ARG A 82 1.05 13.86 3.44
N ILE A 83 0.26 13.18 2.60
CA ILE A 83 -0.05 13.64 1.24
C ILE A 83 -0.82 14.97 1.29
N ALA A 84 -1.83 15.09 2.15
CA ALA A 84 -2.59 16.32 2.31
C ALA A 84 -1.72 17.49 2.79
N PHE A 85 -0.82 17.24 3.76
CA PHE A 85 0.16 18.23 4.23
C PHE A 85 1.10 18.68 3.11
N PHE A 86 1.65 17.72 2.35
CA PHE A 86 2.53 18.01 1.22
C PHE A 86 1.82 18.87 0.15
N ASN A 87 0.59 18.52 -0.21
CA ASN A 87 -0.20 19.28 -1.17
C ASN A 87 -0.46 20.71 -0.72
N ARG A 88 -0.79 20.93 0.57
CA ARG A 88 -0.96 22.28 1.13
C ARG A 88 0.32 23.11 0.98
N ASN A 89 1.47 22.54 1.29
CA ASN A 89 2.76 23.25 1.21
C ASN A 89 3.15 23.58 -0.24
N MET A 90 2.83 22.69 -1.19
CA MET A 90 3.03 22.98 -2.61
C MET A 90 2.20 24.19 -3.06
N GLU A 91 0.93 24.30 -2.65
CA GLU A 91 0.08 25.44 -2.98
C GLU A 91 0.60 26.74 -2.36
N SER A 92 1.04 26.71 -1.09
CA SER A 92 1.69 27.87 -0.46
C SER A 92 2.97 28.30 -1.19
N SER A 93 3.78 27.35 -1.66
CA SER A 93 4.99 27.64 -2.44
C SER A 93 4.68 28.27 -3.80
N LYS A 94 3.65 27.77 -4.50
CA LYS A 94 3.16 28.38 -5.75
C LYS A 94 2.65 29.80 -5.53
N ALA A 95 1.85 30.01 -4.49
CA ALA A 95 1.31 31.33 -4.15
C ALA A 95 2.42 32.33 -3.81
N PHE A 96 3.43 31.91 -3.05
CA PHE A 96 4.62 32.72 -2.78
C PHE A 96 5.36 33.08 -4.08
N THR A 97 5.58 32.12 -4.97
CA THR A 97 6.23 32.35 -6.26
C THR A 97 5.44 33.34 -7.13
N ALA A 98 4.11 33.23 -7.15
CA ALA A 98 3.22 34.13 -7.88
C ALA A 98 3.28 35.56 -7.32
N LEU A 99 3.27 35.73 -5.99
CA LEU A 99 3.41 37.03 -5.32
C LEU A 99 4.75 37.69 -5.64
N MET A 100 5.86 36.96 -5.52
CA MET A 100 7.19 37.46 -5.89
C MET A 100 7.26 37.88 -7.37
N SER A 101 6.56 37.16 -8.25
CA SER A 101 6.48 37.49 -9.68
C SER A 101 5.60 38.72 -9.97
N MET A 102 4.67 39.06 -9.08
CA MET A 102 3.83 40.27 -9.17
C MET A 102 4.53 41.50 -8.58
N GLU A 103 5.25 41.37 -7.46
CA GLU A 103 5.99 42.48 -6.83
C GLU A 103 7.12 43.02 -7.71
N VAL A 104 7.79 42.15 -8.47
CA VAL A 104 8.82 42.54 -9.45
C VAL A 104 8.24 43.35 -10.63
N LYS A 105 6.92 43.35 -10.84
CA LYS A 105 6.24 44.07 -11.93
C LYS A 105 5.67 45.43 -11.53
N ILE A 106 5.85 45.91 -10.29
CA ILE A 106 5.44 47.28 -9.92
C ILE A 106 6.40 48.28 -10.62
N PRO A 107 5.92 49.12 -11.55
CA PRO A 107 6.81 50.03 -12.27
C PRO A 107 7.27 51.16 -11.34
N GLN A 108 8.58 51.28 -11.17
CA GLN A 108 9.23 52.49 -10.67
C GLN A 108 9.05 53.61 -11.72
N SER A 109 7.87 54.22 -11.79
CA SER A 109 7.67 55.44 -12.57
C SER A 109 7.53 56.64 -11.63
N MET A 110 8.66 57.23 -11.24
CA MET A 110 8.67 58.66 -10.92
C MET A 110 8.66 59.43 -12.25
N PRO A 111 7.78 60.43 -12.45
CA PRO A 111 7.81 61.25 -13.65
C PRO A 111 9.01 62.19 -13.57
N HIS A 112 10.09 61.86 -14.26
CA HIS A 112 11.13 62.82 -14.60
C HIS A 112 10.70 63.66 -15.79
N GLY A 113 10.32 64.91 -15.47
CA GLY A 113 10.65 66.08 -16.27
C GLY A 113 9.62 66.52 -17.31
N HIS A 114 9.05 67.70 -17.08
CA HIS A 114 8.89 68.69 -18.14
C HIS A 114 9.16 70.09 -17.56
N LEU A 115 10.43 70.51 -17.62
CA LEU A 115 10.75 71.93 -17.76
C LEU A 115 10.69 72.23 -19.27
N HIS A 116 9.67 72.96 -19.70
CA HIS A 116 9.68 73.65 -20.97
C HIS A 116 9.17 75.09 -20.76
N LYS A 117 10.13 76.01 -20.88
CA LYS A 117 10.04 77.47 -21.04
C LYS A 117 9.56 78.29 -19.85
#